data_AF-A0A7V5VBS4-F1
#
_entry.id   AF-A0A7V5VBS4-F1
#
_cell.length_a   1.000
_cell.length_b   1.000
_cell.length_c   1.000
_cell.angle_alpha   90.00
_cell.angle_beta   90.00
_cell.angle_gamma   90.00
#
_symmetry.space_group_name_H-M   'P 1'
#
loop_
_entity.id
_entity.type
_entity.pdbx_description
1 polymer ?
#
loop_
_entity_poly.entity_id
_entity_poly.type
_entity_poly.pdbx_seq_one_letter_code
_entity_poly.pdbx_strand_id
1 'polypeptide(L)'
;MSMVSLNKELLREMAGPRIYSRGRGYYLGDRVEIIKMDENLVEAQVRGTFMYVVRLRTDRKGTLVTECDCPYDDVCKHIVAVGLKIISLEEEKKNPVVLPPKPPVWEKRKKARVRRMAAWETYTSEVVNRHSPERRWQPVISVEIGHQNWLLTVEKAYIKKDGSLGRRARLTAQDLDKGDLVITPGQELVVSYILANSLNNVYSSYWYTPRSFQMNGYLNLPFGASCGHLFGLLRTSQVACKVHHGSFFNLKISDTPGQIVFRAEEKGKQIQCVPWLLYEGEEYKISEQHAVLTENPLWLLHEETLIQIENVTSYAPLAPFLQDEFTLQIPRKDIPVFLQRVASVPDIISNIDLQNVMEVQEVSYEPVPRIKLEENSKGVSVELNMVYGEHEFSASADEQFSYVFSDSDDRLLKVTREPEFEEEALDSLSESGVVEDDEGGLYLQDEQAIRWLLEKVPEFQEKGFLIEGEESLEQLKVKRITPKISAEVNSKIDWFDVKLIIDFDGIIVTMEQLQKALDSGLPYITLSDGSTVQIPEQWLDHFGTLMKLGQVEQENVRVSRTQVRLIEMFAEEIGAVTADAEYATFIEKLRNFEGIAEHEVPEEFKGKLRPYQKAGYDWLLF
;
A
#
# COMPACT_ATOMS: atom_id res chain seq x y z
N MET A 1 -6.84 33.11 13.18
CA MET A 1 -6.72 31.89 14.02
C MET A 1 -6.23 30.83 13.05
N SER A 2 -5.01 30.32 13.21
CA SER A 2 -4.51 29.29 12.29
C SER A 2 -5.36 28.03 12.44
N MET A 3 -5.45 27.22 11.37
CA MET A 3 -5.81 25.81 11.54
C MET A 3 -5.10 25.29 12.79
N VAL A 4 -5.85 24.63 13.67
CA VAL A 4 -5.27 23.91 14.80
C VAL A 4 -4.11 23.07 14.26
N SER A 5 -2.98 23.10 14.98
CA SER A 5 -1.65 22.74 14.52
C SER A 5 -1.60 21.35 13.90
N LEU A 6 -1.88 21.26 12.60
CA LEU A 6 -1.66 20.07 11.82
C LEU A 6 -0.17 19.78 11.87
N ASN A 7 0.22 18.66 12.47
CA ASN A 7 1.60 18.25 12.59
C ASN A 7 1.74 16.76 12.26
N LYS A 8 3.00 16.33 12.07
CA LYS A 8 3.31 14.96 11.61
C LYS A 8 2.90 13.91 12.65
N GLU A 9 2.97 14.24 13.94
CA GLU A 9 2.61 13.36 15.06
C GLU A 9 1.10 13.13 15.13
N LEU A 10 0.30 14.20 15.04
CA LEU A 10 -1.16 14.13 15.03
C LEU A 10 -1.68 13.33 13.84
N LEU A 11 -1.12 13.52 12.64
CA LEU A 11 -1.48 12.71 11.47
C LEU A 11 -1.13 11.24 11.64
N ARG A 12 -0.02 10.94 12.34
CA ARG A 12 0.41 9.57 12.62
C ARG A 12 -0.44 8.90 13.70
N GLU A 13 -0.88 9.64 14.71
CA GLU A 13 -1.84 9.18 15.72
C GLU A 13 -3.22 8.92 15.10
N MET A 14 -3.70 9.82 14.24
CA MET A 14 -5.02 9.70 13.61
C MET A 14 -5.11 8.56 12.60
N ALA A 15 -4.05 8.30 11.83
CA ALA A 15 -4.06 7.29 10.76
C ALA A 15 -3.45 5.94 11.19
N GLY A 16 -2.70 5.90 12.29
CA GLY A 16 -1.84 4.77 12.63
C GLY A 16 -0.60 4.66 11.71
N PRO A 17 0.42 3.89 12.13
CA PRO A 17 1.73 3.86 11.47
C PRO A 17 1.70 3.35 10.03
N ARG A 18 0.88 2.33 9.72
CA ARG A 18 0.78 1.71 8.38
C ARG A 18 0.17 2.66 7.34
N ILE A 19 -0.97 3.29 7.66
CA ILE A 19 -1.63 4.25 6.76
C ILE A 19 -0.80 5.53 6.63
N TYR A 20 -0.15 5.96 7.71
CA TYR A 20 0.77 7.10 7.68
C TYR A 20 1.93 6.87 6.69
N SER A 21 2.53 5.68 6.71
CA SER A 21 3.60 5.31 5.77
C SER A 21 3.13 5.33 4.31
N ARG A 22 1.98 4.69 4.01
CA ARG A 22 1.38 4.73 2.66
C ARG A 22 1.07 6.15 2.21
N GLY A 23 0.47 6.98 3.08
CA GLY A 23 0.17 8.37 2.78
C GLY A 23 1.42 9.23 2.56
N ARG A 24 2.51 8.96 3.29
CA ARG A 24 3.82 9.57 3.05
C ARG A 24 4.36 9.22 1.66
N GLY A 25 4.19 7.98 1.19
CA GLY A 25 4.54 7.58 -0.18
C GLY A 25 3.81 8.41 -1.25
N TYR A 26 2.51 8.67 -1.06
CA TYR A 26 1.72 9.50 -1.98
C TYR A 26 2.17 10.96 -2.00
N TYR A 27 2.51 11.52 -0.84
CA TYR A 27 3.07 12.87 -0.74
C TYR A 27 4.45 12.96 -1.42
N LEU A 28 5.37 12.01 -1.15
CA LEU A 28 6.70 12.00 -1.76
C LEU A 28 6.67 11.77 -3.28
N GLY A 29 5.66 11.04 -3.78
CA GLY A 29 5.43 10.85 -5.22
C GLY A 29 4.76 12.03 -5.93
N ASP A 30 4.64 13.19 -5.29
CA ASP A 30 4.00 14.42 -5.79
C ASP A 30 2.60 14.19 -6.40
N ARG A 31 1.80 13.36 -5.72
CA ARG A 31 0.46 12.95 -6.18
C ARG A 31 -0.66 13.85 -5.68
N VAL A 32 -0.34 14.94 -4.98
CA VAL A 32 -1.30 15.81 -4.29
C VAL A 32 -1.33 17.20 -4.93
N GLU A 33 -2.49 17.59 -5.44
CA GLU A 33 -2.75 18.92 -5.98
C GLU A 33 -3.77 19.67 -5.10
N ILE A 34 -3.37 20.82 -4.54
CA ILE A 34 -4.27 21.64 -3.72
C ILE A 34 -5.15 22.49 -4.63
N ILE A 35 -6.46 22.23 -4.60
CA ILE A 35 -7.46 22.99 -5.36
C ILE A 35 -7.77 24.32 -4.65
N LYS A 36 -7.93 24.26 -3.32
CA LYS A 36 -8.30 25.41 -2.51
C LYS A 36 -7.71 25.28 -1.10
N MET A 37 -7.14 26.36 -0.60
CA MET A 37 -6.66 26.44 0.78
C MET A 37 -7.01 27.82 1.34
N ASP A 38 -7.81 27.83 2.40
CA ASP A 38 -8.10 29.01 3.22
C ASP A 38 -7.90 28.68 4.71
N GLU A 39 -8.16 29.64 5.61
CA GLU A 39 -7.84 29.47 7.05
C GLU A 39 -8.60 28.31 7.72
N ASN A 40 -9.71 27.83 7.13
CA ASN A 40 -10.58 26.83 7.77
C ASN A 40 -10.89 25.62 6.88
N LEU A 41 -10.52 25.65 5.59
CA LEU A 41 -10.77 24.58 4.63
C LEU A 41 -9.58 24.40 3.70
N VAL A 42 -9.12 23.17 3.59
CA VAL A 42 -8.29 22.69 2.48
C VAL A 42 -9.10 21.71 1.66
N GLU A 43 -9.13 21.91 0.34
CA GLU A 43 -9.66 20.97 -0.64
C GLU A 43 -8.54 20.63 -1.63
N ALA A 44 -8.29 19.34 -1.82
CA ALA A 44 -7.20 18.83 -2.65
C ALA A 44 -7.66 17.61 -3.45
N GLN A 45 -6.99 17.39 -4.57
CA GLN A 45 -7.08 16.17 -5.37
C GLN A 45 -5.85 15.31 -5.14
N VAL A 46 -6.06 14.02 -4.95
CA VAL A 46 -4.99 13.04 -4.74
C VAL A 46 -5.08 11.96 -5.82
N ARG A 47 -3.99 11.77 -6.55
CA ARG A 47 -3.87 10.73 -7.59
C ARG A 47 -3.55 9.38 -6.93
N GLY A 48 -4.53 8.48 -6.91
CA GLY A 48 -4.38 7.08 -6.54
C GLY A 48 -4.73 6.17 -7.71
N THR A 49 -5.44 5.07 -7.45
CA THR A 49 -6.09 4.26 -8.49
C THR A 49 -7.08 5.10 -9.31
N PHE A 50 -7.77 6.03 -8.63
CA PHE A 50 -8.60 7.07 -9.21
C PHE A 50 -8.16 8.45 -8.67
N MET A 51 -8.81 9.51 -9.15
CA MET A 51 -8.67 10.85 -8.59
C MET A 51 -9.61 11.00 -7.40
N TYR A 52 -9.05 11.15 -6.20
CA TYR A 52 -9.83 11.31 -4.97
C TYR A 52 -9.84 12.78 -4.53
N VAL A 53 -10.99 13.27 -4.10
CA VAL A 53 -11.16 14.60 -3.50
C VAL A 53 -11.10 14.48 -1.97
N VAL A 54 -10.13 15.19 -1.39
CA VAL A 54 -9.93 15.28 0.05
C VAL A 54 -10.30 16.67 0.53
N ARG A 55 -11.07 16.76 1.62
CA ARG A 55 -11.38 18.00 2.32
C ARG A 55 -10.95 17.91 3.78
N LEU A 56 -10.13 18.85 4.21
CA LEU A 56 -9.74 19.03 5.61
C LEU A 56 -10.35 20.34 6.10
N ARG A 57 -11.16 20.29 7.16
CA ARG A 57 -11.79 21.48 7.74
C ARG A 57 -11.59 21.55 9.23
N THR A 58 -11.48 22.75 9.78
CA THR A 58 -11.52 22.94 11.23
C THR A 58 -12.92 23.34 11.64
N ASP A 59 -13.51 22.62 12.58
CA ASP A 59 -14.84 22.95 13.10
C ASP A 59 -14.81 24.15 14.07
N ARG A 60 -15.97 24.59 14.56
CA ARG A 60 -16.08 25.73 15.50
C ARG A 60 -15.43 25.48 16.86
N LYS A 61 -15.09 24.23 17.19
CA LYS A 61 -14.42 23.82 18.43
C LYS A 61 -12.90 23.68 18.27
N GLY A 62 -12.38 23.86 17.05
CA GLY A 62 -10.96 23.68 16.74
C GLY A 62 -10.59 22.23 16.39
N THR A 63 -11.55 21.33 16.24
CA THR A 63 -11.27 19.94 15.88
C THR A 63 -11.07 19.83 14.36
N LEU A 64 -10.03 19.10 13.95
CA LEU A 64 -9.80 18.75 12.56
C LEU A 64 -10.84 17.71 12.14
N VAL A 65 -11.58 18.01 11.07
CA VAL A 65 -12.52 17.09 10.44
C VAL A 65 -12.00 16.80 9.03
N THR A 66 -11.92 15.52 8.70
CA THR A 66 -11.33 15.02 7.46
C THR A 66 -12.39 14.27 6.66
N GLU A 67 -12.50 14.57 5.37
CA GLU A 67 -13.41 13.90 4.44
C GLU A 67 -12.61 13.50 3.20
N CYS A 68 -12.82 12.28 2.73
CA CYS A 68 -12.29 11.78 1.46
C CYS A 68 -13.40 11.00 0.75
N ASP A 69 -13.46 11.09 -0.57
CA ASP A 69 -14.39 10.29 -1.40
C ASP A 69 -13.87 8.88 -1.72
N CYS A 70 -12.86 8.40 -0.99
CA CYS A 70 -12.35 7.04 -1.14
C CYS A 70 -13.19 6.05 -0.32
N PRO A 71 -13.22 4.74 -0.67
CA PRO A 71 -14.04 3.73 0.01
C PRO A 71 -13.57 3.37 1.42
N TYR A 72 -12.58 4.08 1.96
CA TYR A 72 -12.02 3.83 3.29
C TYR A 72 -12.73 4.68 4.34
N ASP A 73 -13.30 4.05 5.37
CA ASP A 73 -14.23 4.67 6.33
C ASP A 73 -13.58 5.56 7.41
N ASP A 74 -12.25 5.73 7.38
CA ASP A 74 -11.50 6.53 8.35
C ASP A 74 -10.39 7.38 7.69
N VAL A 75 -9.43 7.89 8.47
CA VAL A 75 -8.28 8.66 8.02
C VAL A 75 -7.40 7.83 7.09
N CYS A 76 -7.68 7.95 5.80
CA CYS A 76 -7.03 7.19 4.76
C CYS A 76 -5.66 7.78 4.35
N LYS A 77 -4.92 7.02 3.53
CA LYS A 77 -3.63 7.45 2.94
C LYS A 77 -3.72 8.77 2.15
N HIS A 78 -4.86 9.09 1.53
CA HIS A 78 -5.05 10.35 0.80
C HIS A 78 -5.15 11.56 1.74
N ILE A 79 -5.85 11.40 2.87
CA ILE A 79 -5.95 12.43 3.93
C ILE A 79 -4.55 12.71 4.51
N VAL A 80 -3.79 11.66 4.81
CA VAL A 80 -2.40 11.79 5.27
C VAL A 80 -1.54 12.53 4.24
N ALA A 81 -1.62 12.16 2.96
CA ALA A 81 -0.83 12.79 1.90
C ALA A 81 -1.11 14.30 1.78
N VAL A 82 -2.38 14.70 1.86
CA VAL A 82 -2.79 16.12 1.87
C VAL A 82 -2.30 16.82 3.12
N GLY A 83 -2.41 16.17 4.29
CA GLY A 83 -1.91 16.73 5.55
C GLY A 83 -0.41 16.98 5.52
N LEU A 84 0.38 16.04 5.00
CA LEU A 84 1.83 16.20 4.83
C LEU A 84 2.19 17.31 3.84
N LYS A 85 1.45 17.45 2.72
CA LYS A 85 1.64 18.55 1.77
C LYS A 85 1.39 19.91 2.43
N ILE A 86 0.38 20.04 3.27
CA ILE A 86 0.10 21.27 4.03
C ILE A 86 1.23 21.58 5.01
N ILE A 87 1.67 20.59 5.80
CA ILE A 87 2.76 20.77 6.76
C ILE A 87 4.04 21.23 6.05
N SER A 88 4.37 20.62 4.91
CA SER A 88 5.49 21.05 4.05
C SER A 88 5.36 22.50 3.62
N LEU A 89 4.18 22.91 3.16
CA LEU A 89 3.93 24.30 2.72
C LEU A 89 4.01 25.29 3.89
N GLU A 90 3.64 24.89 5.10
CA GLU A 90 3.81 25.72 6.31
C GLU A 90 5.26 25.78 6.79
N GLU A 91 6.01 24.67 6.70
CA GLU A 91 7.44 24.60 6.96
C GLU A 91 8.22 25.47 5.95
N GLU A 92 7.87 25.43 4.67
CA GLU A 92 8.40 26.31 3.60
C GLU A 92 8.07 27.79 3.84
N LYS A 93 6.88 28.11 4.36
CA LYS A 93 6.51 29.49 4.77
C LYS A 93 7.34 29.97 5.97
N LYS A 94 7.67 29.08 6.91
CA LYS A 94 8.49 29.39 8.09
C LYS A 94 9.99 29.49 7.77
N ASN A 95 10.45 28.81 6.72
CA ASN A 95 11.84 28.79 6.30
C ASN A 95 11.95 29.05 4.77
N PRO A 96 11.75 30.31 4.33
CA PRO A 96 11.67 30.61 2.90
C PRO A 96 13.03 30.44 2.23
N VAL A 97 13.14 29.45 1.34
CA VAL A 97 14.13 29.51 0.26
C VAL A 97 13.74 30.72 -0.60
N VAL A 98 14.59 31.75 -0.61
CA VAL A 98 14.30 33.03 -1.27
C VAL A 98 14.31 32.85 -2.78
N LEU A 99 13.13 32.64 -3.36
CA LEU A 99 12.81 33.00 -4.75
C LEU A 99 11.93 34.26 -4.74
N PRO A 100 12.15 35.22 -5.64
CA PRO A 100 11.46 36.50 -5.59
C PRO A 100 9.94 36.36 -5.86
N PRO A 101 9.09 37.17 -5.19
CA PRO A 101 7.65 36.93 -5.15
C PRO A 101 6.93 37.41 -6.41
N LYS A 102 5.99 36.59 -6.91
CA LYS A 102 4.93 37.03 -7.82
C LYS A 102 3.72 37.53 -6.99
N PRO A 103 3.13 38.71 -7.28
CA PRO A 103 2.00 39.22 -6.52
C PRO A 103 0.65 38.58 -6.96
N PRO A 104 -0.30 38.33 -6.03
CA PRO A 104 -1.61 37.77 -6.35
C PRO A 104 -2.63 38.85 -6.75
N VAL A 105 -3.25 38.70 -7.92
CA VAL A 105 -4.40 39.51 -8.37
C VAL A 105 -5.59 38.59 -8.66
N TRP A 106 -6.35 38.20 -7.64
CA TRP A 106 -7.66 37.57 -7.91
C TRP A 106 -8.81 37.87 -6.94
N GLU A 107 -8.63 38.63 -5.85
CA GLU A 107 -9.76 38.92 -4.94
C GLU A 107 -10.57 40.20 -5.20
N LYS A 108 -10.17 41.07 -6.14
CA LYS A 108 -10.99 42.25 -6.52
C LYS A 108 -11.95 42.05 -7.70
N ARG A 109 -12.01 40.85 -8.31
CA ARG A 109 -12.82 40.63 -9.54
C ARG A 109 -14.04 39.72 -9.42
N LYS A 110 -14.33 39.15 -8.24
CA LYS A 110 -15.53 38.30 -8.05
C LYS A 110 -16.86 39.07 -7.94
N LYS A 111 -16.87 40.36 -7.56
CA LYS A 111 -18.11 41.16 -7.49
C LYS A 111 -18.58 41.79 -8.81
N ALA A 112 -17.77 41.74 -9.87
CA ALA A 112 -18.14 42.29 -11.19
C ALA A 112 -18.67 41.23 -12.19
N ARG A 113 -18.38 39.94 -11.95
CA ARG A 113 -18.63 38.87 -12.94
C ARG A 113 -20.01 38.22 -12.81
N VAL A 114 -20.64 38.29 -11.63
CA VAL A 114 -22.01 37.76 -11.41
C VAL A 114 -23.10 38.71 -11.93
N ARG A 115 -22.78 39.99 -12.23
CA ARG A 115 -23.73 40.92 -12.87
C ARG A 115 -23.72 40.88 -14.41
N ARG A 116 -22.84 40.12 -15.05
CA ARG A 116 -22.78 40.03 -16.53
C ARG A 116 -23.37 38.75 -17.13
N MET A 117 -23.71 37.75 -16.31
CA MET A 117 -24.35 36.53 -16.83
C MET A 117 -25.82 36.72 -17.19
N ALA A 118 -26.51 37.70 -16.60
CA ALA A 118 -27.90 38.03 -16.96
C ALA A 118 -28.03 38.87 -18.26
N ALA A 119 -26.92 39.25 -18.90
CA ALA A 119 -26.91 40.00 -20.16
C ALA A 119 -26.46 39.15 -21.36
N TRP A 120 -26.11 37.87 -21.14
CA TRP A 120 -25.57 36.99 -22.19
C TRP A 120 -26.65 36.32 -23.06
N GLU A 121 -27.85 36.12 -22.53
CA GLU A 121 -29.00 35.62 -23.32
C GLU A 121 -29.60 36.71 -24.25
N THR A 122 -29.33 37.99 -23.96
CA THR A 122 -29.78 39.11 -24.81
C THR A 122 -28.75 39.46 -25.90
N TYR A 123 -27.47 39.15 -25.70
CA TYR A 123 -26.41 39.44 -26.68
C TYR A 123 -26.36 38.39 -27.81
N THR A 124 -26.71 37.14 -27.52
CA THR A 124 -26.70 36.04 -28.50
C THR A 124 -27.84 36.12 -29.52
N SER A 125 -28.92 36.86 -29.25
CA SER A 125 -30.03 37.04 -30.19
C SER A 125 -29.89 38.27 -31.11
N GLU A 126 -29.11 39.29 -30.73
CA GLU A 126 -28.87 40.50 -31.56
C GLU A 126 -27.67 40.36 -32.52
N VAL A 127 -26.73 39.46 -32.25
CA VAL A 127 -25.55 39.23 -33.11
C VAL A 127 -25.86 38.39 -34.36
N VAL A 128 -26.99 37.69 -34.38
CA VAL A 128 -27.37 36.81 -35.51
C VAL A 128 -27.86 37.58 -36.75
N ASN A 129 -28.14 38.89 -36.65
CA ASN A 129 -28.81 39.61 -37.75
C ASN A 129 -28.13 40.91 -38.22
N ARG A 130 -26.80 40.96 -38.23
CA ARG A 130 -26.07 41.96 -39.03
C ARG A 130 -24.89 41.34 -39.79
N HIS A 131 -24.96 41.52 -41.13
CA HIS A 131 -23.87 41.73 -42.09
C HIS A 131 -23.71 40.70 -43.24
N SER A 132 -23.69 41.29 -44.44
CA SER A 132 -23.47 40.80 -45.81
C SER A 132 -22.26 39.87 -46.05
N PRO A 133 -22.22 39.17 -47.22
CA PRO A 133 -21.43 37.96 -47.45
C PRO A 133 -20.05 38.17 -48.10
N GLU A 134 -19.37 39.30 -47.88
CA GLU A 134 -18.07 39.57 -48.52
C GLU A 134 -16.89 39.58 -47.53
N ARG A 135 -16.05 38.54 -47.62
CA ARG A 135 -14.60 38.48 -47.28
C ARG A 135 -14.20 38.99 -45.88
N ARG A 136 -13.84 38.09 -44.96
CA ARG A 136 -13.38 38.46 -43.61
C ARG A 136 -12.04 37.82 -43.22
N TRP A 137 -11.27 38.58 -42.44
CA TRP A 137 -10.23 38.04 -41.60
C TRP A 137 -10.87 37.12 -40.55
N GLN A 138 -10.26 35.97 -40.28
CA GLN A 138 -10.71 35.03 -39.27
C GLN A 138 -9.54 34.66 -38.35
N PRO A 139 -9.79 34.35 -37.06
CA PRO A 139 -8.76 33.77 -36.23
C PRO A 139 -8.41 32.39 -36.80
N VAL A 140 -7.11 32.14 -36.94
CA VAL A 140 -6.56 30.85 -37.34
C VAL A 140 -5.64 30.39 -36.24
N ILE A 141 -6.00 29.25 -35.67
CA ILE A 141 -5.16 28.55 -34.72
C ILE A 141 -4.16 27.74 -35.54
N SER A 142 -2.88 27.85 -35.21
CA SER A 142 -1.83 27.09 -35.87
C SER A 142 -1.12 26.17 -34.91
N VAL A 143 -0.85 24.96 -35.38
CA VAL A 143 -0.01 23.96 -34.73
C VAL A 143 1.29 23.87 -35.52
N GLU A 144 2.41 24.29 -34.93
CA GLU A 144 3.73 24.18 -35.54
C GLU A 144 4.55 23.13 -34.81
N ILE A 145 4.87 22.03 -35.47
CA ILE A 145 5.58 20.89 -34.87
C ILE A 145 7.08 21.05 -35.11
N GLY A 146 7.83 21.19 -34.02
CA GLY A 146 9.28 21.25 -34.01
C GLY A 146 9.91 19.89 -33.72
N HIS A 147 11.22 19.88 -33.47
CA HIS A 147 11.97 18.64 -33.17
C HIS A 147 11.77 18.14 -31.72
N GLN A 148 11.56 19.04 -30.76
CA GLN A 148 11.46 18.70 -29.33
C GLN A 148 10.16 19.16 -28.68
N ASN A 149 9.39 19.98 -29.40
CA ASN A 149 8.22 20.68 -28.91
C ASN A 149 7.30 21.01 -30.07
N TRP A 150 6.12 21.51 -29.75
CA TRP A 150 5.21 22.10 -30.72
C TRP A 150 4.68 23.43 -30.20
N LEU A 151 4.32 24.31 -31.13
CA LEU A 151 3.78 25.62 -30.84
C LEU A 151 2.29 25.65 -31.18
N LEU A 152 1.49 26.16 -30.26
CA LEU A 152 0.09 26.50 -30.50
C LEU A 152 -0.02 28.02 -30.63
N THR A 153 -0.22 28.52 -31.84
CA THR A 153 -0.27 29.94 -32.15
C THR A 153 -1.67 30.38 -32.52
N VAL A 154 -2.00 31.64 -32.22
CA VAL A 154 -3.22 32.29 -32.71
C VAL A 154 -2.86 33.50 -33.55
N GLU A 155 -3.31 33.48 -34.79
CA GLU A 155 -3.15 34.56 -35.75
C GLU A 155 -4.50 34.94 -36.35
N LYS A 156 -4.54 36.01 -37.14
CA LYS A 156 -5.65 36.24 -38.07
C LYS A 156 -5.17 35.98 -39.49
N ALA A 157 -5.97 35.28 -40.28
CA ALA A 157 -5.70 35.08 -41.70
C ALA A 157 -6.87 35.57 -42.54
N TYR A 158 -6.55 36.07 -43.72
CA TYR A 158 -7.54 36.33 -44.75
C TYR A 158 -7.91 35.01 -45.44
N ILE A 159 -9.17 34.57 -45.32
CA ILE A 159 -9.65 33.35 -46.00
C ILE A 159 -10.03 33.69 -47.44
N LYS A 160 -9.40 33.01 -48.41
CA LYS A 160 -9.70 33.18 -49.84
C LYS A 160 -11.03 32.52 -50.21
N LYS A 161 -11.53 32.82 -51.42
CA LYS A 161 -12.82 32.27 -51.92
C LYS A 161 -12.83 30.75 -52.06
N ASP A 162 -11.67 30.13 -52.22
CA ASP A 162 -11.45 28.68 -52.31
C ASP A 162 -11.25 28.02 -50.93
N GLY A 163 -11.38 28.79 -49.83
CA GLY A 163 -11.17 28.31 -48.46
C GLY A 163 -9.70 28.26 -48.03
N SER A 164 -8.75 28.54 -48.95
CA SER A 164 -7.33 28.54 -48.64
C SER A 164 -6.93 29.73 -47.75
N LEU A 165 -5.90 29.52 -46.93
CA LEU A 165 -5.29 30.60 -46.17
C LEU A 165 -4.59 31.60 -47.10
N GLY A 166 -4.94 32.87 -46.96
CA GLY A 166 -4.30 34.01 -47.62
C GLY A 166 -3.28 34.68 -46.70
N ARG A 167 -3.22 36.02 -46.73
CA ARG A 167 -2.27 36.78 -45.91
C ARG A 167 -2.55 36.54 -44.42
N ARG A 168 -1.51 36.20 -43.68
CA ARG A 168 -1.54 36.03 -42.22
C ARG A 168 -1.02 37.28 -41.52
N ALA A 169 -1.60 37.61 -40.37
CA ALA A 169 -1.19 38.74 -39.54
C ALA A 169 -1.43 38.40 -38.06
N ARG A 170 -0.75 39.11 -37.17
CA ARG A 170 -0.93 38.94 -35.73
C ARG A 170 -2.35 39.33 -35.31
N LEU A 171 -2.96 38.53 -34.44
CA LEU A 171 -4.21 38.85 -33.78
C LEU A 171 -3.97 39.90 -32.67
N THR A 172 -4.76 40.97 -32.63
CA THR A 172 -4.65 42.02 -31.61
C THR A 172 -5.91 42.11 -30.75
N ALA A 173 -5.80 42.67 -29.54
CA ALA A 173 -6.95 42.90 -28.66
C ALA A 173 -8.04 43.76 -29.34
N GLN A 174 -7.65 44.74 -30.17
CA GLN A 174 -8.59 45.55 -30.93
C GLN A 174 -9.36 44.75 -31.99
N ASP A 175 -8.80 43.68 -32.54
CA ASP A 175 -9.48 42.82 -33.51
C ASP A 175 -10.59 41.99 -32.84
N LEU A 176 -10.40 41.62 -31.56
CA LEU A 176 -11.40 40.92 -30.75
C LEU A 176 -12.52 41.87 -30.29
N ASP A 177 -12.19 43.10 -29.92
CA ASP A 177 -13.15 44.10 -29.42
C ASP A 177 -14.09 44.66 -30.52
N LYS A 178 -13.66 44.68 -31.78
CA LYS A 178 -14.43 45.28 -32.89
C LYS A 178 -15.53 44.37 -33.45
N GLY A 179 -15.52 43.07 -33.13
CA GLY A 179 -16.48 42.11 -33.68
C GLY A 179 -16.32 41.83 -35.18
N ASP A 180 -15.19 42.23 -35.77
CA ASP A 180 -14.91 42.06 -37.21
C ASP A 180 -14.51 40.61 -37.57
N LEU A 181 -14.23 39.78 -36.56
CA LEU A 181 -13.83 38.38 -36.69
C LEU A 181 -15.03 37.45 -36.47
N VAL A 182 -15.18 36.44 -37.34
CA VAL A 182 -16.09 35.33 -37.10
C VAL A 182 -15.33 34.28 -36.29
N ILE A 183 -15.76 34.04 -35.04
CA ILE A 183 -15.09 33.12 -34.10
C ILE A 183 -16.14 32.12 -33.61
N THR A 184 -15.81 30.82 -33.64
CA THR A 184 -16.67 29.80 -33.03
C THR A 184 -16.52 29.80 -31.50
N PRO A 185 -17.52 29.36 -30.72
CA PRO A 185 -17.37 29.26 -29.26
C PRO A 185 -16.15 28.44 -28.81
N GLY A 186 -15.84 27.36 -29.54
CA GLY A 186 -14.65 26.54 -29.29
C GLY A 186 -13.35 27.29 -29.57
N GLN A 187 -13.26 28.02 -30.69
CA GLN A 187 -12.11 28.88 -30.99
C GLN A 187 -11.93 29.97 -29.94
N GLU A 188 -12.99 30.60 -29.46
CA GLU A 188 -12.92 31.65 -28.44
C GLU A 188 -12.29 31.14 -27.14
N LEU A 189 -12.66 29.93 -26.70
CA LEU A 189 -12.09 29.27 -25.52
C LEU A 189 -10.61 28.96 -25.70
N VAL A 190 -10.21 28.40 -26.85
CA VAL A 190 -8.81 28.08 -27.13
C VAL A 190 -7.96 29.35 -27.27
N VAL A 191 -8.47 30.37 -27.97
CA VAL A 191 -7.82 31.69 -28.07
C VAL A 191 -7.63 32.28 -26.67
N SER A 192 -8.67 32.25 -25.82
CA SER A 192 -8.59 32.73 -24.45
C SER A 192 -7.56 31.95 -23.63
N TYR A 193 -7.49 30.63 -23.79
CA TYR A 193 -6.51 29.78 -23.12
C TYR A 193 -5.07 30.12 -23.55
N ILE A 194 -4.81 30.25 -24.86
CA ILE A 194 -3.50 30.64 -25.40
C ILE A 194 -3.08 31.99 -24.85
N LEU A 195 -3.97 32.99 -24.90
CA LEU A 195 -3.67 34.35 -24.46
C LEU A 195 -3.46 34.45 -22.94
N ALA A 196 -4.22 33.69 -22.15
CA ALA A 196 -4.05 33.65 -20.70
C ALA A 196 -2.70 33.04 -20.31
N ASN A 197 -2.28 31.98 -21.01
CA ASN A 197 -1.07 31.24 -20.67
C ASN A 197 0.20 31.80 -21.35
N SER A 198 0.07 32.56 -22.44
CA SER A 198 1.21 33.23 -23.06
C SER A 198 1.69 34.47 -22.29
N LEU A 199 0.82 35.07 -21.46
CA LEU A 199 1.17 36.15 -20.54
C LEU A 199 2.08 35.67 -19.39
N ASN A 200 2.08 34.38 -19.05
CA ASN A 200 2.98 33.81 -18.05
C ASN A 200 4.41 33.59 -18.56
N ASN A 201 4.63 33.61 -19.88
CA ASN A 201 5.96 33.58 -20.52
C ASN A 201 6.65 34.95 -20.59
N VAL A 202 6.05 36.01 -20.03
CA VAL A 202 6.64 37.36 -19.91
C VAL A 202 6.97 37.65 -18.44
N TYR A 203 7.87 36.87 -17.85
CA TYR A 203 8.55 37.23 -16.59
C TYR A 203 9.93 37.86 -16.82
N SER A 204 10.21 38.32 -18.04
CA SER A 204 11.44 39.03 -18.40
C SER A 204 11.15 40.29 -19.20
N SER A 205 10.62 41.31 -18.53
CA SER A 205 10.90 42.73 -18.80
C SER A 205 10.00 43.58 -17.91
N TYR A 206 10.50 43.94 -16.73
CA TYR A 206 9.95 45.07 -15.99
C TYR A 206 10.14 46.34 -16.83
N TRP A 207 9.15 47.23 -16.78
CA TRP A 207 9.08 48.57 -17.41
C TRP A 207 8.62 48.64 -18.87
N TYR A 208 7.32 48.59 -19.17
CA TYR A 208 6.73 49.37 -20.27
C TYR A 208 5.22 49.63 -20.04
N THR A 209 4.73 50.76 -20.55
CA THR A 209 3.42 51.38 -20.32
C THR A 209 2.22 50.60 -20.89
N PRO A 210 0.98 50.81 -20.38
CA PRO A 210 -0.20 49.99 -20.71
C PRO A 210 -0.77 50.12 -22.14
N ARG A 211 -0.09 50.81 -23.07
CA ARG A 211 -0.61 51.11 -24.43
C ARG A 211 -0.04 50.25 -25.55
N SER A 212 0.86 49.32 -25.24
CA SER A 212 1.49 48.43 -26.24
C SER A 212 1.68 47.02 -25.70
N PHE A 213 0.63 46.42 -25.13
CA PHE A 213 0.63 44.99 -24.84
C PHE A 213 0.73 44.22 -26.17
N GLN A 214 1.95 43.86 -26.54
CA GLN A 214 2.21 42.95 -27.63
C GLN A 214 1.82 41.55 -27.17
N MET A 215 0.61 41.11 -27.51
CA MET A 215 0.12 39.76 -27.22
C MET A 215 0.98 38.74 -27.98
N ASN A 216 1.98 38.13 -27.35
CA ASN A 216 2.65 36.97 -27.93
C ASN A 216 1.64 35.83 -27.91
N GLY A 217 0.85 35.69 -28.97
CA GLY A 217 -0.26 34.72 -29.05
C GLY A 217 0.25 33.32 -29.36
N TYR A 218 1.18 32.80 -28.58
CA TYR A 218 1.66 31.42 -28.75
C TYR A 218 1.94 30.73 -27.42
N LEU A 219 1.75 29.41 -27.41
CA LEU A 219 2.20 28.50 -26.35
C LEU A 219 3.30 27.60 -26.92
N ASN A 220 4.34 27.39 -26.13
CA ASN A 220 5.38 26.41 -26.42
C ASN A 220 5.15 25.19 -25.52
N LEU A 221 4.80 24.05 -26.13
CA LEU A 221 4.32 22.87 -25.44
C LEU A 221 5.25 21.68 -25.75
N PRO A 222 5.64 20.88 -24.74
CA PRO A 222 6.30 19.61 -24.99
C PRO A 222 5.33 18.64 -25.67
N PHE A 223 5.86 17.62 -26.35
CA PHE A 223 5.06 16.46 -26.75
C PHE A 223 4.46 15.78 -25.52
N GLY A 224 3.23 15.28 -25.64
CA GLY A 224 2.47 14.76 -24.50
C GLY A 224 2.00 15.83 -23.51
N ALA A 225 1.84 17.10 -23.90
CA ALA A 225 1.30 18.11 -22.99
C ALA A 225 -0.15 17.78 -22.57
N SER A 226 -0.47 17.91 -21.28
CA SER A 226 -1.81 17.68 -20.72
C SER A 226 -2.82 18.80 -21.09
N CYS A 227 -3.08 18.97 -22.38
CA CYS A 227 -4.00 19.97 -22.93
C CYS A 227 -4.85 19.43 -24.09
N GLY A 228 -5.01 18.11 -24.21
CA GLY A 228 -5.73 17.46 -25.32
C GLY A 228 -7.19 17.89 -25.47
N HIS A 229 -7.82 18.37 -24.40
CA HIS A 229 -9.18 18.90 -24.44
C HIS A 229 -9.34 20.09 -25.40
N LEU A 230 -8.27 20.84 -25.67
CA LEU A 230 -8.29 21.97 -26.60
C LEU A 230 -8.64 21.52 -28.02
N PHE A 231 -8.12 20.37 -28.49
CA PHE A 231 -8.40 19.87 -29.83
C PHE A 231 -9.84 19.39 -29.99
N GLY A 232 -10.46 18.89 -28.91
CA GLY A 232 -11.89 18.58 -28.89
C GLY A 232 -12.77 19.80 -29.19
N LEU A 233 -12.36 21.00 -28.74
CA LEU A 233 -13.05 22.26 -29.02
C LEU A 233 -12.86 22.75 -30.46
N LEU A 234 -11.86 22.22 -31.17
CA LEU A 234 -11.46 22.68 -32.51
C LEU A 234 -11.95 21.78 -33.65
N ARG A 235 -12.70 20.70 -33.35
CA ARG A 235 -13.20 19.74 -34.37
C ARG A 235 -13.91 20.41 -35.55
N THR A 236 -14.68 21.47 -35.30
CA THR A 236 -15.43 22.23 -36.32
C THR A 236 -14.69 23.48 -36.84
N SER A 237 -13.43 23.66 -36.44
CA SER A 237 -12.65 24.87 -36.66
C SER A 237 -11.55 24.65 -37.69
N GLN A 238 -11.22 25.69 -38.44
CA GLN A 238 -10.06 25.64 -39.33
C GLN A 238 -8.77 25.75 -38.50
N VAL A 239 -7.93 24.71 -38.55
CA VAL A 239 -6.64 24.66 -37.86
C VAL A 239 -5.54 24.53 -38.90
N ALA A 240 -4.61 25.48 -38.90
CA ALA A 240 -3.42 25.38 -39.74
C ALA A 240 -2.39 24.50 -39.05
N CYS A 241 -1.72 23.60 -39.75
CA CYS A 241 -0.58 22.89 -39.20
C CYS A 241 0.64 22.99 -40.10
N LYS A 242 1.81 22.98 -39.50
CA LYS A 242 3.10 22.95 -40.19
C LYS A 242 4.03 22.03 -39.41
N VAL A 243 4.72 21.16 -40.12
CA VAL A 243 5.75 20.29 -39.55
C VAL A 243 7.14 20.81 -39.95
N HIS A 244 8.02 20.97 -38.98
CA HIS A 244 9.38 21.51 -39.11
C HIS A 244 9.43 22.80 -39.97
N HIS A 245 10.28 22.83 -41.00
CA HIS A 245 10.42 23.97 -41.91
C HIS A 245 9.49 23.89 -43.14
N GLY A 246 8.47 23.02 -43.11
CA GLY A 246 7.53 22.81 -44.21
C GLY A 246 6.53 23.95 -44.46
N SER A 247 5.63 23.70 -45.41
CA SER A 247 4.50 24.60 -45.71
C SER A 247 3.33 24.34 -44.75
N PHE A 248 2.50 25.36 -44.51
CA PHE A 248 1.26 25.16 -43.77
C PHE A 248 0.25 24.36 -44.60
N PHE A 249 -0.40 23.38 -43.99
CA PHE A 249 -1.55 22.65 -44.50
C PHE A 249 -2.75 22.82 -43.55
N ASN A 250 -3.93 22.38 -43.98
CA ASN A 250 -5.13 22.40 -43.15
C ASN A 250 -5.21 21.10 -42.35
N LEU A 251 -5.04 21.19 -41.03
CA LEU A 251 -5.10 20.05 -40.14
C LEU A 251 -6.54 19.54 -40.05
N LYS A 252 -6.77 18.29 -40.42
CA LYS A 252 -8.05 17.61 -40.22
C LYS A 252 -8.08 17.05 -38.81
N ILE A 253 -9.09 17.38 -38.02
CA ILE A 253 -9.29 16.75 -36.72
C ILE A 253 -10.32 15.64 -36.93
N SER A 254 -9.91 14.39 -36.74
CA SER A 254 -10.78 13.24 -37.04
C SER A 254 -11.93 13.12 -36.04
N ASP A 255 -13.14 12.86 -36.54
CA ASP A 255 -14.33 12.53 -35.74
C ASP A 255 -14.33 11.09 -35.21
N THR A 256 -13.53 10.21 -35.81
CA THR A 256 -13.37 8.82 -35.38
C THR A 256 -12.11 8.69 -34.52
N PRO A 257 -12.19 8.07 -33.33
CA PRO A 257 -11.00 7.77 -32.55
C PRO A 257 -10.19 6.65 -33.22
N GLY A 258 -8.88 6.64 -32.96
CA GLY A 258 -7.99 5.54 -33.29
C GLY A 258 -7.65 4.74 -32.03
N GLN A 259 -7.08 3.56 -32.24
CA GLN A 259 -6.55 2.72 -31.17
C GLN A 259 -5.06 2.44 -31.42
N ILE A 260 -4.30 2.25 -30.35
CA ILE A 260 -2.90 1.81 -30.45
C ILE A 260 -2.77 0.38 -29.94
N VAL A 261 -2.18 -0.50 -30.75
CA VAL A 261 -1.90 -1.90 -30.39
C VAL A 261 -0.41 -2.16 -30.54
N PHE A 262 0.22 -2.71 -29.50
CA PHE A 262 1.60 -3.17 -29.53
C PHE A 262 1.64 -4.60 -30.08
N ARG A 263 2.14 -4.76 -31.30
CA ARG A 263 2.30 -6.08 -31.91
C ARG A 263 3.62 -6.69 -31.53
N ALA A 264 3.55 -7.91 -31.03
CA ALA A 264 4.69 -8.75 -30.74
C ALA A 264 5.01 -9.65 -31.95
N GLU A 265 6.28 -9.72 -32.32
CA GLU A 265 6.81 -10.66 -33.32
C GLU A 265 8.01 -11.41 -32.76
N GLU A 266 8.11 -12.71 -33.04
CA GLU A 266 9.23 -13.52 -32.57
C GLU A 266 10.47 -13.32 -33.46
N LYS A 267 11.62 -13.05 -32.83
CA LYS A 267 12.91 -12.87 -33.50
C LYS A 267 14.02 -13.58 -32.75
N GLY A 268 14.23 -14.84 -33.11
CA GLY A 268 15.22 -15.69 -32.45
C GLY A 268 14.78 -16.11 -31.05
N LYS A 269 15.46 -15.65 -30.00
CA LYS A 269 15.14 -15.95 -28.58
C LYS A 269 14.45 -14.78 -27.86
N GLN A 270 14.02 -13.78 -28.61
CA GLN A 270 13.44 -12.53 -28.10
C GLN A 270 12.16 -12.23 -28.87
N ILE A 271 11.27 -11.50 -28.22
CA ILE A 271 10.12 -10.86 -28.85
C ILE A 271 10.50 -9.42 -29.18
N GLN A 272 10.16 -8.97 -30.38
CA GLN A 272 10.14 -7.56 -30.73
C GLN A 272 8.71 -7.03 -30.64
N CYS A 273 8.50 -6.00 -29.83
CA CYS A 273 7.21 -5.31 -29.73
C CYS A 273 7.30 -3.93 -30.38
N VAL A 274 6.32 -3.60 -31.23
CA VAL A 274 6.19 -2.29 -31.89
C VAL A 274 4.74 -1.80 -31.86
N PRO A 275 4.47 -0.52 -31.60
CA PRO A 275 3.13 0.03 -31.61
C PRO A 275 2.62 0.29 -33.03
N TRP A 276 1.35 -0.03 -33.25
CA TRP A 276 0.59 0.20 -34.47
C TRP A 276 -0.65 1.03 -34.16
N LEU A 277 -0.94 2.00 -35.01
CA LEU A 277 -2.19 2.75 -35.02
C LEU A 277 -3.22 1.99 -35.85
N LEU A 278 -4.32 1.60 -35.23
CA LEU A 278 -5.53 1.11 -35.88
C LEU A 278 -6.46 2.30 -36.10
N TYR A 279 -6.72 2.63 -37.36
CA TYR A 279 -7.56 3.78 -37.71
C TYR A 279 -8.31 3.53 -39.02
N GLU A 280 -9.63 3.73 -39.01
CA GLU A 280 -10.52 3.53 -40.17
C GLU A 280 -10.42 2.14 -40.86
N GLY A 281 -10.08 1.09 -40.08
CA GLY A 281 -9.95 -0.28 -40.59
C GLY A 281 -8.60 -0.61 -41.22
N GLU A 282 -7.67 0.35 -41.21
CA GLU A 282 -6.29 0.19 -41.67
C GLU A 282 -5.31 0.25 -40.49
N GLU A 283 -4.09 -0.24 -40.71
CA GLU A 283 -3.07 -0.34 -39.68
C GLU A 283 -1.76 0.36 -40.10
N TYR A 284 -1.25 1.22 -39.23
CA TYR A 284 -0.07 2.03 -39.50
C TYR A 284 0.97 1.86 -38.40
N LYS A 285 2.18 1.46 -38.77
CA LYS A 285 3.28 1.35 -37.80
C LYS A 285 3.65 2.74 -37.27
N ILE A 286 3.60 2.92 -35.95
CA ILE A 286 4.05 4.16 -35.31
C ILE A 286 5.57 4.29 -35.49
N SER A 287 6.00 5.50 -35.84
CA SER A 287 7.37 5.85 -36.22
C SER A 287 7.57 7.37 -36.11
N GLU A 288 8.76 7.85 -36.46
CA GLU A 288 9.10 9.29 -36.54
C GLU A 288 8.19 10.13 -37.44
N GLN A 289 7.40 9.51 -38.32
CA GLN A 289 6.42 10.22 -39.16
C GLN A 289 5.17 10.65 -38.38
N HIS A 290 5.00 10.14 -37.16
CA HIS A 290 3.89 10.45 -36.28
C HIS A 290 4.34 11.41 -35.18
N ALA A 291 3.40 12.19 -34.64
CA ALA A 291 3.67 13.05 -33.49
C ALA A 291 2.52 13.02 -32.49
N VAL A 292 2.81 12.64 -31.24
CA VAL A 292 1.83 12.69 -30.16
C VAL A 292 1.90 14.06 -29.48
N LEU A 293 0.92 14.91 -29.77
CA LEU A 293 0.94 16.32 -29.34
C LEU A 293 0.57 16.46 -27.87
N THR A 294 -0.43 15.71 -27.42
CA THR A 294 -1.02 15.83 -26.09
C THR A 294 -1.30 14.49 -25.45
N GLU A 295 -1.44 14.52 -24.13
CA GLU A 295 -1.99 13.43 -23.32
C GLU A 295 -3.25 13.93 -22.58
N ASN A 296 -4.09 13.01 -22.11
CA ASN A 296 -5.33 13.31 -21.35
C ASN A 296 -6.26 14.38 -21.99
N PRO A 297 -6.93 14.08 -23.12
CA PRO A 297 -6.82 12.87 -23.95
C PRO A 297 -5.61 12.88 -24.90
N LEU A 298 -5.21 11.69 -25.35
CA LEU A 298 -4.08 11.52 -26.26
C LEU A 298 -4.49 11.89 -27.70
N TRP A 299 -3.71 12.76 -28.34
CA TRP A 299 -3.90 13.12 -29.75
C TRP A 299 -2.62 12.89 -30.54
N LEU A 300 -2.75 12.10 -31.60
CA LEU A 300 -1.66 11.67 -32.46
C LEU A 300 -1.87 12.24 -33.87
N LEU A 301 -0.85 12.91 -34.39
CA LEU A 301 -0.81 13.36 -35.78
C LEU A 301 -0.34 12.20 -36.65
N HIS A 302 -1.15 11.86 -37.64
CA HIS A 302 -0.83 10.96 -38.73
C HIS A 302 -1.10 11.69 -40.05
N GLU A 303 -0.03 11.92 -40.82
CA GLU A 303 -0.07 12.75 -42.04
C GLU A 303 -0.66 14.15 -41.80
N GLU A 304 -1.83 14.46 -42.38
CA GLU A 304 -2.55 15.73 -42.20
C GLU A 304 -3.74 15.62 -41.23
N THR A 305 -3.86 14.49 -40.51
CA THR A 305 -5.00 14.17 -39.65
C THR A 305 -4.57 14.02 -38.19
N LEU A 306 -5.21 14.77 -37.30
CA LEU A 306 -5.07 14.64 -35.85
C LEU A 306 -6.15 13.69 -35.33
N ILE A 307 -5.71 12.57 -34.76
CA ILE A 307 -6.56 11.45 -34.34
C ILE A 307 -6.52 11.37 -32.82
N GLN A 308 -7.69 11.29 -32.18
CA GLN A 308 -7.79 11.04 -30.75
C GLN A 308 -7.61 9.54 -30.49
N ILE A 309 -6.75 9.17 -29.56
CA ILE A 309 -6.54 7.77 -29.17
C ILE A 309 -7.35 7.47 -27.91
N GLU A 310 -8.11 6.37 -27.94
CA GLU A 310 -9.06 6.05 -26.86
C GLU A 310 -8.53 5.06 -25.82
N ASN A 311 -7.63 4.16 -26.22
CA ASN A 311 -7.14 3.04 -25.39
C ASN A 311 -5.76 3.28 -24.77
N VAL A 312 -5.14 4.43 -25.05
CA VAL A 312 -3.86 4.87 -24.47
C VAL A 312 -4.00 6.34 -24.10
N THR A 313 -3.73 6.68 -22.84
CA THR A 313 -3.88 8.05 -22.33
C THR A 313 -2.56 8.77 -22.14
N SER A 314 -1.46 8.03 -21.91
CA SER A 314 -0.12 8.56 -21.65
C SER A 314 0.79 8.60 -22.88
N TYR A 315 1.58 9.68 -23.00
CA TYR A 315 2.61 9.82 -24.03
C TYR A 315 3.85 8.94 -23.78
N ALA A 316 4.23 8.76 -22.51
CA ALA A 316 5.53 8.19 -22.13
C ALA A 316 5.83 6.80 -22.75
N PRO A 317 4.86 5.86 -22.86
CA PRO A 317 5.11 4.55 -23.46
C PRO A 317 5.38 4.60 -24.96
N LEU A 318 4.88 5.63 -25.65
CA LEU A 318 5.02 5.79 -27.11
C LEU A 318 6.25 6.60 -27.50
N ALA A 319 6.73 7.47 -26.60
CA ALA A 319 7.84 8.39 -26.86
C ALA A 319 9.07 7.73 -27.51
N PRO A 320 9.54 6.54 -27.08
CA PRO A 320 10.71 5.89 -27.70
C PRO A 320 10.45 5.44 -29.14
N PHE A 321 9.21 5.14 -29.52
CA PHE A 321 8.86 4.65 -30.87
C PHE A 321 8.62 5.78 -31.87
N LEU A 322 8.54 7.01 -31.38
CA LEU A 322 8.40 8.22 -32.20
C LEU A 322 9.77 8.82 -32.58
N GLN A 323 10.87 8.21 -32.11
CA GLN A 323 12.25 8.65 -32.35
C GLN A 323 13.06 7.43 -32.81
N ASP A 324 13.64 7.48 -34.00
CA ASP A 324 14.42 6.38 -34.60
C ASP A 324 13.61 5.07 -34.82
N GLU A 325 14.18 4.07 -35.50
CA GLU A 325 13.56 2.73 -35.66
C GLU A 325 13.68 1.90 -34.36
N PHE A 326 13.20 2.42 -33.24
CA PHE A 326 13.20 1.71 -31.98
C PHE A 326 12.27 0.50 -32.02
N THR A 327 12.77 -0.65 -31.53
CA THR A 327 11.99 -1.86 -31.30
C THR A 327 12.21 -2.31 -29.87
N LEU A 328 11.15 -2.53 -29.11
CA LEU A 328 11.26 -3.07 -27.75
C LEU A 328 11.61 -4.56 -27.85
N GLN A 329 12.76 -4.96 -27.31
CA GLN A 329 13.23 -6.35 -27.32
C GLN A 329 13.10 -6.96 -25.94
N ILE A 330 12.34 -8.06 -25.84
CA ILE A 330 12.07 -8.76 -24.58
C ILE A 330 12.54 -10.20 -24.72
N PRO A 331 13.52 -10.67 -23.94
CA PRO A 331 13.88 -12.08 -23.91
C PRO A 331 12.67 -12.95 -23.54
N ARG A 332 12.49 -14.10 -24.21
CA ARG A 332 11.30 -14.95 -24.02
C ARG A 332 11.08 -15.30 -22.53
N LYS A 333 12.16 -15.63 -21.81
CA LYS A 333 12.15 -15.92 -20.37
C LYS A 333 11.66 -14.77 -19.47
N ASP A 334 11.75 -13.52 -19.93
CA ASP A 334 11.46 -12.33 -19.13
C ASP A 334 10.04 -11.78 -19.43
N ILE A 335 9.31 -12.40 -20.37
CA ILE A 335 7.93 -12.00 -20.73
C ILE A 335 6.99 -11.98 -19.52
N PRO A 336 6.95 -13.00 -18.64
CA PRO A 336 6.02 -12.99 -17.52
C PRO A 336 6.29 -11.82 -16.58
N VAL A 337 7.57 -11.57 -16.25
CA VAL A 337 8.00 -10.44 -15.42
C VAL A 337 7.71 -9.09 -16.09
N PHE A 338 7.94 -8.99 -17.41
CA PHE A 338 7.62 -7.80 -18.17
C PHE A 338 6.13 -7.50 -18.15
N LEU A 339 5.29 -8.49 -18.45
CA LEU A 339 3.83 -8.33 -18.40
C LEU A 339 3.34 -8.05 -16.99
N GLN A 340 3.96 -8.61 -15.95
CA GLN A 340 3.62 -8.27 -14.57
C GLN A 340 3.86 -6.78 -14.27
N ARG A 341 5.01 -6.24 -14.68
CA ARG A 341 5.37 -4.83 -14.43
C ARG A 341 4.58 -3.86 -15.29
N VAL A 342 4.33 -4.24 -16.54
CA VAL A 342 3.48 -3.47 -17.44
C VAL A 342 2.02 -3.57 -16.96
N ALA A 343 1.63 -4.67 -16.28
CA ALA A 343 0.48 -4.89 -15.38
C ALA A 343 -0.10 -3.61 -14.81
N SER A 344 0.79 -2.95 -14.09
CA SER A 344 0.55 -1.79 -13.26
C SER A 344 0.44 -0.48 -14.07
N VAL A 345 0.56 -0.54 -15.40
CA VAL A 345 0.38 0.56 -16.35
C VAL A 345 -0.84 0.24 -17.23
N PRO A 346 -2.06 0.65 -16.81
CA PRO A 346 -3.33 0.25 -17.43
C PRO A 346 -3.42 0.48 -18.95
N ASP A 347 -2.69 1.48 -19.45
CA ASP A 347 -2.70 1.89 -20.86
C ASP A 347 -1.91 0.97 -21.81
N ILE A 348 -1.00 0.12 -21.30
CA ILE A 348 -0.08 -0.63 -22.17
C ILE A 348 -0.50 -2.11 -22.28
N ILE A 349 -0.91 -2.74 -21.18
CA ILE A 349 -1.15 -4.19 -21.10
C ILE A 349 -2.24 -4.68 -22.01
N SER A 350 -3.39 -4.01 -21.96
CA SER A 350 -4.57 -4.39 -22.74
C SER A 350 -4.33 -4.30 -24.25
N ASN A 351 -3.21 -3.72 -24.65
CA ASN A 351 -2.87 -3.42 -26.03
C ASN A 351 -1.68 -4.23 -26.54
N ILE A 352 -1.05 -5.11 -25.75
CA ILE A 352 0.00 -6.00 -26.28
C ILE A 352 -0.65 -7.23 -26.90
N ASP A 353 -0.62 -7.30 -28.23
CA ASP A 353 -1.05 -8.45 -28.99
C ASP A 353 0.07 -9.50 -29.05
N LEU A 354 -0.10 -10.56 -28.26
CA LEU A 354 0.79 -11.72 -28.20
C LEU A 354 0.32 -12.88 -29.08
N GLN A 355 -0.82 -12.78 -29.76
CA GLN A 355 -1.46 -13.92 -30.45
C GLN A 355 -0.56 -14.59 -31.49
N ASN A 356 0.33 -13.80 -32.13
CA ASN A 356 1.25 -14.28 -33.14
C ASN A 356 2.57 -14.86 -32.56
N VAL A 357 2.76 -14.81 -31.24
CA VAL A 357 4.00 -15.27 -30.59
C VAL A 357 3.78 -16.39 -29.60
N MET A 358 2.66 -16.37 -28.88
CA MET A 358 2.31 -17.42 -27.93
C MET A 358 0.82 -17.44 -27.63
N GLU A 359 0.33 -18.63 -27.32
CA GLU A 359 -1.01 -18.80 -26.79
C GLU A 359 -1.05 -18.30 -25.33
N VAL A 360 -1.97 -17.38 -25.06
CA VAL A 360 -2.26 -16.90 -23.70
C VAL A 360 -3.53 -17.58 -23.22
N GLN A 361 -3.43 -18.32 -22.11
CA GLN A 361 -4.56 -19.00 -21.50
C GLN A 361 -4.88 -18.35 -20.16
N GLU A 362 -6.14 -17.92 -19.98
CA GLU A 362 -6.62 -17.47 -18.68
C GLU A 362 -6.98 -18.67 -17.81
N VAL A 363 -6.47 -18.67 -16.58
CA VAL A 363 -6.70 -19.74 -15.60
C VAL A 363 -7.06 -19.13 -14.25
N SER A 364 -7.93 -19.82 -13.51
CA SER A 364 -8.37 -19.42 -12.18
C SER A 364 -8.28 -20.64 -11.27
N TYR A 365 -7.75 -20.42 -10.07
CA TYR A 365 -7.54 -21.43 -9.04
C TYR A 365 -8.04 -20.88 -7.71
N GLU A 366 -8.41 -21.77 -6.78
CA GLU A 366 -8.64 -21.37 -5.40
C GLU A 366 -7.29 -21.02 -4.75
N PRO A 367 -7.14 -19.82 -4.16
CA PRO A 367 -5.88 -19.42 -3.53
C PRO A 367 -5.64 -20.19 -2.23
N VAL A 368 -4.39 -20.60 -2.01
CA VAL A 368 -3.95 -21.17 -0.74
C VAL A 368 -2.79 -20.33 -0.19
N PRO A 369 -2.93 -19.71 1.00
CA PRO A 369 -1.86 -18.91 1.57
C PRO A 369 -0.75 -19.81 2.09
N ARG A 370 0.50 -19.42 1.87
CA ARG A 370 1.69 -20.12 2.33
C ARG A 370 2.62 -19.18 3.05
N ILE A 371 2.99 -19.53 4.28
CA ILE A 371 4.03 -18.85 5.04
C ILE A 371 5.33 -19.64 4.89
N LYS A 372 6.35 -18.97 4.36
CA LYS A 372 7.73 -19.47 4.33
C LYS A 372 8.53 -18.88 5.48
N LEU A 373 9.25 -19.74 6.17
CA LEU A 373 10.11 -19.40 7.30
C LEU A 373 11.56 -19.69 6.93
N GLU A 374 12.41 -18.67 7.04
CA GLU A 374 13.85 -18.83 6.81
C GLU A 374 14.64 -18.18 7.95
N GLU A 375 15.69 -18.86 8.41
CA GLU A 375 16.56 -18.33 9.45
C GLU A 375 17.73 -17.54 8.86
N ASN A 376 17.95 -16.34 9.36
CA ASN A 376 19.02 -15.46 8.92
C ASN A 376 19.66 -14.69 10.10
N SER A 377 20.64 -13.84 9.82
CA SER A 377 21.37 -13.09 10.86
C SER A 377 20.52 -12.10 11.67
N LYS A 378 19.33 -11.74 11.18
CA LYS A 378 18.38 -10.83 11.84
C LYS A 378 17.30 -11.57 12.64
N GLY A 379 17.24 -12.90 12.59
CA GLY A 379 16.19 -13.73 13.20
C GLY A 379 15.53 -14.65 12.18
N VAL A 380 14.23 -14.88 12.30
CA VAL A 380 13.43 -15.67 11.35
C VAL A 380 12.70 -14.72 10.40
N SER A 381 13.00 -14.76 9.11
CA SER A 381 12.19 -14.11 8.07
C SER A 381 10.92 -14.88 7.82
N VAL A 382 9.84 -14.15 7.63
CA VAL A 382 8.49 -14.67 7.40
C VAL A 382 7.99 -14.08 6.09
N GLU A 383 7.80 -14.92 5.07
CA GLU A 383 7.27 -14.49 3.78
C GLU A 383 5.88 -15.07 3.55
N LEU A 384 4.92 -14.23 3.17
CA LEU A 384 3.59 -14.67 2.76
C LEU A 384 3.49 -14.74 1.25
N ASN A 385 3.29 -15.94 0.75
CA ASN A 385 3.03 -16.21 -0.66
C ASN A 385 1.63 -16.79 -0.83
N MET A 386 1.13 -16.71 -2.05
CA MET A 386 -0.16 -17.22 -2.48
C MET A 386 0.05 -18.26 -3.56
N VAL A 387 -0.50 -19.44 -3.30
CA VAL A 387 -0.40 -20.59 -4.18
C VAL A 387 -1.68 -20.69 -5.00
N TYR A 388 -1.53 -20.66 -6.31
CA TYR A 388 -2.61 -20.80 -7.30
C TYR A 388 -2.31 -22.01 -8.18
N GLY A 389 -2.91 -23.16 -7.85
CA GLY A 389 -2.56 -24.43 -8.49
C GLY A 389 -1.14 -24.86 -8.15
N GLU A 390 -0.25 -24.88 -9.14
CA GLU A 390 1.18 -25.19 -8.97
C GLU A 390 2.07 -23.95 -8.92
N HIS A 391 1.48 -22.76 -9.08
CA HIS A 391 2.22 -21.50 -9.15
C HIS A 391 2.17 -20.75 -7.82
N GLU A 392 3.27 -20.09 -7.49
CA GLU A 392 3.43 -19.37 -6.24
C GLU A 392 3.83 -17.91 -6.52
N PHE A 393 3.14 -16.97 -5.88
CA PHE A 393 3.40 -15.54 -6.00
C PHE A 393 3.50 -14.89 -4.62
N SER A 394 4.31 -13.85 -4.47
CA SER A 394 4.26 -13.04 -3.25
C SER A 394 2.88 -12.41 -3.08
N ALA A 395 2.35 -12.45 -1.86
CA ALA A 395 1.01 -11.94 -1.57
C ALA A 395 0.92 -10.42 -1.87
N SER A 396 -0.17 -10.00 -2.48
CA SER A 396 -0.41 -8.62 -2.91
C SER A 396 -1.89 -8.25 -2.86
N ALA A 397 -2.18 -7.08 -2.28
CA ALA A 397 -3.54 -6.53 -2.23
C ALA A 397 -3.94 -5.73 -3.49
N ASP A 398 -3.01 -5.52 -4.42
CA ASP A 398 -3.24 -4.65 -5.60
C ASP A 398 -3.22 -5.44 -6.93
N GLU A 399 -2.74 -6.68 -6.95
CA GLU A 399 -2.55 -7.45 -8.19
C GLU A 399 -3.76 -8.34 -8.51
N GLN A 400 -4.43 -8.05 -9.62
CA GLN A 400 -5.58 -8.85 -10.09
C GLN A 400 -5.17 -10.06 -10.94
N PHE A 401 -3.97 -10.04 -11.52
CA PHE A 401 -3.46 -11.11 -12.38
C PHE A 401 -1.97 -11.29 -12.20
N SER A 402 -1.49 -12.51 -12.40
CA SER A 402 -0.08 -12.81 -12.62
C SER A 402 0.16 -13.65 -13.86
N TYR A 403 1.33 -13.46 -14.48
CA TYR A 403 1.71 -14.20 -15.67
C TYR A 403 2.82 -15.21 -15.34
N VAL A 404 2.69 -16.43 -15.85
CA VAL A 404 3.69 -17.51 -15.73
C VAL A 404 3.70 -18.36 -17.00
N PHE A 405 4.80 -19.05 -17.27
CA PHE A 405 4.81 -20.07 -18.32
C PHE A 405 4.25 -21.39 -17.80
N SER A 406 3.53 -22.11 -18.66
CA SER A 406 3.16 -23.51 -18.45
C SER A 406 4.39 -24.39 -18.53
N ASP A 407 4.58 -25.28 -17.55
CA ASP A 407 5.69 -26.23 -17.51
C ASP A 407 5.59 -27.32 -18.60
N SER A 408 4.39 -27.51 -19.16
CA SER A 408 4.11 -28.64 -20.06
C SER A 408 4.25 -28.31 -21.55
N ASP A 409 4.00 -27.06 -21.94
CA ASP A 409 3.79 -26.72 -23.36
C ASP A 409 4.09 -25.27 -23.75
N ASP A 410 4.90 -24.55 -22.96
CA ASP A 410 5.44 -23.22 -23.30
C ASP A 410 4.37 -22.14 -23.59
N ARG A 411 3.12 -22.39 -23.19
CA ARG A 411 2.03 -21.41 -23.21
C ARG A 411 2.20 -20.41 -22.07
N LEU A 412 1.71 -19.20 -22.26
CA LEU A 412 1.66 -18.20 -21.20
C LEU A 412 0.33 -18.31 -20.47
N LEU A 413 0.37 -18.56 -19.17
CA LEU A 413 -0.79 -18.59 -18.30
C LEU A 413 -0.97 -17.21 -17.68
N LYS A 414 -2.18 -16.66 -17.81
CA LYS A 414 -2.65 -15.49 -17.06
C LYS A 414 -3.50 -16.00 -15.91
N VAL A 415 -2.88 -16.05 -14.74
CA VAL A 415 -3.49 -16.50 -13.49
C VAL A 415 -4.30 -15.36 -12.88
N THR A 416 -5.61 -15.54 -12.73
CA THR A 416 -6.46 -14.62 -11.97
C THR A 416 -6.16 -14.74 -10.48
N ARG A 417 -5.90 -13.59 -9.83
CA ARG A 417 -5.64 -13.47 -8.39
C ARG A 417 -6.88 -12.96 -7.67
N GLU A 418 -6.89 -13.08 -6.34
CA GLU A 418 -8.01 -12.73 -5.46
C GLU A 418 -7.55 -11.68 -4.42
N PRO A 419 -7.47 -10.38 -4.79
CA PRO A 419 -6.84 -9.36 -3.95
C PRO A 419 -7.45 -9.23 -2.55
N GLU A 420 -8.77 -9.40 -2.42
CA GLU A 420 -9.47 -9.31 -1.13
C GLU A 420 -9.03 -10.44 -0.18
N PHE A 421 -8.97 -11.68 -0.67
CA PHE A 421 -8.48 -12.82 0.10
C PHE A 421 -7.01 -12.67 0.49
N GLU A 422 -6.19 -12.16 -0.44
CA GLU A 422 -4.77 -11.92 -0.17
C GLU A 422 -4.55 -10.83 0.88
N GLU A 423 -5.35 -9.76 0.84
CA GLU A 423 -5.33 -8.68 1.84
C GLU A 423 -5.70 -9.21 3.24
N GLU A 424 -6.74 -10.04 3.35
CA GLU A 424 -7.13 -10.66 4.63
C GLU A 424 -6.03 -11.55 5.22
N ALA A 425 -5.30 -12.29 4.37
CA ALA A 425 -4.18 -13.12 4.80
C ALA A 425 -2.96 -12.28 5.23
N LEU A 426 -2.65 -11.20 4.51
CA LEU A 426 -1.60 -10.24 4.87
C LEU A 426 -1.90 -9.55 6.20
N ASP A 427 -3.17 -9.21 6.44
CA ASP A 427 -3.62 -8.58 7.68
C ASP A 427 -3.54 -9.57 8.84
N SER A 428 -4.00 -10.81 8.64
CA SER A 428 -3.84 -11.89 9.63
C SER A 428 -2.38 -12.12 10.01
N LEU A 429 -1.47 -12.09 9.03
CA LEU A 429 -0.03 -12.21 9.29
C LEU A 429 0.50 -10.99 10.06
N SER A 430 0.13 -9.78 9.65
CA SER A 430 0.56 -8.54 10.32
C SER A 430 0.12 -8.47 11.78
N GLU A 431 -1.09 -8.93 12.09
CA GLU A 431 -1.65 -8.95 13.45
C GLU A 431 -1.04 -10.04 14.35
N SER A 432 -0.31 -11.00 13.76
CA SER A 432 0.30 -12.10 14.51
C SER A 432 1.55 -11.70 15.31
N GLY A 433 2.05 -10.48 15.11
CA GLY A 433 3.20 -9.93 15.83
C GLY A 433 4.53 -9.98 15.09
N VAL A 434 4.53 -10.34 13.80
CA VAL A 434 5.71 -10.14 12.92
C VAL A 434 6.06 -8.65 12.82
N VAL A 435 7.35 -8.35 12.67
CA VAL A 435 7.84 -6.97 12.59
C VAL A 435 8.37 -6.70 11.20
N GLU A 436 7.96 -5.57 10.61
CA GLU A 436 8.46 -5.09 9.32
C GLU A 436 9.80 -4.34 9.52
N ASP A 437 10.81 -4.64 8.71
CA ASP A 437 12.08 -3.89 8.71
C ASP A 437 12.07 -2.68 7.77
N ASP A 438 13.17 -1.93 7.73
CA ASP A 438 13.30 -0.73 6.89
C ASP A 438 13.23 -1.03 5.38
N GLU A 439 13.40 -2.30 4.97
CA GLU A 439 13.33 -2.78 3.59
C GLU A 439 11.96 -3.40 3.25
N GLY A 440 11.04 -3.46 4.22
CA GLY A 440 9.69 -4.00 4.06
C GLY A 440 9.59 -5.52 4.23
N GLY A 441 10.66 -6.19 4.67
CA GLY A 441 10.61 -7.62 4.98
C GLY A 441 9.99 -7.85 6.36
N LEU A 442 9.33 -9.00 6.56
CA LEU A 442 8.75 -9.37 7.86
C LEU A 442 9.68 -10.34 8.60
N TYR A 443 9.93 -10.08 9.88
CA TYR A 443 10.85 -10.87 10.69
C TYR A 443 10.35 -11.05 12.12
N LEU A 444 10.87 -12.08 12.78
CA LEU A 444 10.70 -12.38 14.19
C LEU A 444 12.08 -12.51 14.85
N GLN A 445 12.25 -11.93 16.04
CA GLN A 445 13.52 -11.98 16.78
C GLN A 445 13.39 -12.71 18.11
N ASP A 446 14.47 -13.40 18.50
CA ASP A 446 14.69 -13.97 19.82
C ASP A 446 13.45 -14.74 20.38
N GLU A 447 12.99 -14.35 21.56
CA GLU A 447 11.86 -14.96 22.27
C GLU A 447 10.52 -14.79 21.53
N GLN A 448 10.39 -13.75 20.70
CA GLN A 448 9.18 -13.53 19.91
C GLN A 448 9.02 -14.60 18.84
N ALA A 449 10.14 -15.03 18.21
CA ALA A 449 10.12 -16.11 17.22
C ALA A 449 9.67 -17.43 17.85
N ILE A 450 10.21 -17.79 19.02
CA ILE A 450 9.83 -19.04 19.73
C ILE A 450 8.33 -19.06 20.04
N ARG A 451 7.83 -17.98 20.64
CA ARG A 451 6.40 -17.86 20.97
C ARG A 451 5.53 -17.93 19.72
N TRP A 452 5.91 -17.21 18.67
CA TRP A 452 5.15 -17.18 17.42
C TRP A 452 5.11 -18.57 16.76
N LEU A 453 6.24 -19.28 16.73
CA LEU A 453 6.31 -20.64 16.20
C LEU A 453 5.44 -21.61 17.01
N LEU A 454 5.41 -21.51 18.33
CA LEU A 454 4.63 -22.41 19.18
C LEU A 454 3.12 -22.10 19.16
N GLU A 455 2.74 -20.83 19.13
CA GLU A 455 1.34 -20.39 19.29
C GLU A 455 0.66 -20.02 17.98
N LYS A 456 1.33 -19.27 17.09
CA LYS A 456 0.72 -18.72 15.87
C LYS A 456 0.74 -19.66 14.69
N VAL A 457 1.78 -20.47 14.53
CA VAL A 457 1.84 -21.45 13.43
C VAL A 457 0.65 -22.43 13.46
N PRO A 458 0.26 -23.02 14.61
CA PRO A 458 -0.95 -23.85 14.68
C PRO A 458 -2.24 -23.08 14.31
N GLU A 459 -2.39 -21.84 14.79
CA GLU A 459 -3.54 -20.99 14.42
C GLU A 459 -3.62 -20.76 12.91
N PHE A 460 -2.48 -20.54 12.24
CA PHE A 460 -2.43 -20.38 10.78
C PHE A 460 -2.76 -21.69 10.05
N GLN A 461 -2.25 -22.83 10.53
CA GLN A 461 -2.57 -24.14 9.95
C GLN A 461 -4.07 -24.45 10.06
N GLU A 462 -4.71 -24.13 11.18
CA GLU A 462 -6.16 -24.28 11.36
C GLU A 462 -6.96 -23.38 10.42
N LYS A 463 -6.44 -22.20 10.09
CA LYS A 463 -7.00 -21.27 9.09
C LYS A 463 -6.72 -21.68 7.64
N GLY A 464 -6.02 -22.79 7.40
CA GLY A 464 -5.74 -23.31 6.06
C GLY A 464 -4.44 -22.80 5.43
N PHE A 465 -3.55 -22.16 6.19
CA PHE A 465 -2.24 -21.75 5.70
C PHE A 465 -1.29 -22.94 5.62
N LEU A 466 -0.54 -23.01 4.52
CA LEU A 466 0.59 -23.93 4.38
C LEU A 466 1.82 -23.31 5.06
N ILE A 467 2.57 -24.12 5.81
CA ILE A 467 3.78 -23.68 6.51
C ILE A 467 4.95 -24.45 5.92
N GLU A 468 5.99 -23.73 5.49
CA GLU A 468 7.18 -24.28 4.85
C GLU A 468 8.44 -23.69 5.51
N GLY A 469 9.45 -24.52 5.74
CA GLY A 469 10.77 -24.08 6.24
C GLY A 469 10.95 -24.16 7.76
N GLU A 470 9.89 -24.41 8.54
CA GLU A 470 9.99 -24.59 10.01
C GLU A 470 10.98 -25.70 10.39
N GLU A 471 10.94 -26.82 9.67
CA GLU A 471 11.81 -27.97 9.89
C GLU A 471 13.28 -27.71 9.55
N SER A 472 13.56 -26.64 8.80
CA SER A 472 14.90 -26.25 8.37
C SER A 472 15.56 -25.23 9.31
N LEU A 473 14.87 -24.78 10.36
CA LEU A 473 15.42 -23.86 11.36
C LEU A 473 16.50 -24.57 12.20
N GLU A 474 17.73 -24.03 12.21
CA GLU A 474 18.87 -24.65 12.87
C GLU A 474 19.00 -24.23 14.33
N GLN A 475 18.80 -22.94 14.63
CA GLN A 475 18.95 -22.42 16.01
C GLN A 475 17.62 -22.44 16.76
N LEU A 476 16.51 -22.19 16.07
CA LEU A 476 15.17 -22.11 16.65
C LEU A 476 14.34 -23.36 16.39
N LYS A 477 14.76 -24.47 17.01
CA LYS A 477 14.02 -25.74 16.93
C LYS A 477 12.88 -25.73 17.93
N VAL A 478 11.65 -25.84 17.48
CA VAL A 478 10.48 -25.95 18.36
C VAL A 478 9.84 -27.33 18.25
N LYS A 479 9.25 -27.81 19.35
CA LYS A 479 8.44 -29.05 19.36
C LYS A 479 7.12 -28.79 20.09
N ARG A 480 6.03 -29.23 19.46
CA ARG A 480 4.66 -29.12 19.99
C ARG A 480 4.23 -30.46 20.58
N ILE A 481 4.81 -30.82 21.73
CA ILE A 481 4.61 -32.11 22.39
C ILE A 481 3.98 -31.89 23.77
N THR A 482 2.94 -32.66 24.10
CA THR A 482 2.36 -32.67 25.45
C THR A 482 3.27 -33.45 26.40
N PRO A 483 3.75 -32.86 27.51
CA PRO A 483 4.63 -33.55 28.45
C PRO A 483 3.89 -34.63 29.23
N LYS A 484 4.60 -35.71 29.57
CA LYS A 484 4.21 -36.63 30.63
C LYS A 484 4.88 -36.19 31.91
N ILE A 485 4.09 -36.01 32.96
CA ILE A 485 4.63 -35.48 34.21
C ILE A 485 4.24 -36.40 35.34
N SER A 486 5.22 -36.72 36.17
CA SER A 486 5.07 -37.56 37.34
C SER A 486 5.90 -37.02 38.51
N ALA A 487 5.53 -37.40 39.72
CA ALA A 487 6.30 -37.07 40.91
C ALA A 487 6.63 -38.33 41.73
N GLU A 488 7.84 -38.37 42.27
CA GLU A 488 8.27 -39.39 43.23
C GLU A 488 8.44 -38.74 44.61
N VAL A 489 7.77 -39.28 45.63
CA VAL A 489 7.80 -38.75 46.99
C VAL A 489 8.44 -39.75 47.94
N ASN A 490 9.55 -39.34 48.56
CA ASN A 490 10.27 -40.15 49.55
C ASN A 490 10.25 -39.47 50.92
N SER A 491 9.89 -40.21 51.96
CA SER A 491 9.81 -39.73 53.33
C SER A 491 11.19 -39.71 54.01
N LYS A 492 11.47 -38.62 54.73
CA LYS A 492 12.59 -38.48 55.67
C LYS A 492 12.04 -38.12 57.06
N ILE A 493 12.94 -37.96 58.02
CA ILE A 493 12.57 -37.72 59.42
C ILE A 493 11.69 -36.47 59.57
N ASP A 494 12.09 -35.34 58.99
CA ASP A 494 11.41 -34.05 59.16
C ASP A 494 10.78 -33.48 57.88
N TRP A 495 11.01 -34.11 56.71
CA TRP A 495 10.55 -33.61 55.41
C TRP A 495 10.26 -34.75 54.41
N PHE A 496 9.67 -34.39 53.28
CA PHE A 496 9.52 -35.24 52.10
C PHE A 496 10.46 -34.74 51.00
N ASP A 497 11.22 -35.65 50.39
CA ASP A 497 11.96 -35.38 49.16
C ASP A 497 11.01 -35.63 47.98
N VAL A 498 10.65 -34.57 47.26
CA VAL A 498 9.77 -34.62 46.07
C VAL A 498 10.63 -34.46 44.82
N LYS A 499 10.67 -35.51 43.99
CA LYS A 499 11.34 -35.48 42.68
C LYS A 499 10.30 -35.31 41.59
N LEU A 500 10.42 -34.22 40.82
CA LEU A 500 9.56 -33.97 39.66
C LEU A 500 10.22 -34.54 38.40
N ILE A 501 9.43 -35.25 37.60
CA ILE A 501 9.87 -35.80 36.32
C ILE A 501 8.94 -35.27 35.25
N ILE A 502 9.47 -34.42 34.37
CA ILE A 502 8.77 -33.85 33.22
C ILE A 502 9.44 -34.42 31.97
N ASP A 503 8.72 -35.28 31.25
CA ASP A 503 9.21 -36.03 30.10
C ASP A 503 8.54 -35.54 28.80
N PHE A 504 9.37 -35.05 27.88
CA PHE A 504 8.99 -34.73 26.51
C PHE A 504 9.58 -35.77 25.56
N ASP A 505 8.79 -36.80 25.25
CA ASP A 505 9.13 -37.88 24.30
C ASP A 505 10.49 -38.55 24.56
N GLY A 506 10.76 -38.89 25.83
CA GLY A 506 12.00 -39.51 26.30
C GLY A 506 13.07 -38.52 26.77
N ILE A 507 12.85 -37.21 26.62
CA ILE A 507 13.77 -36.16 27.08
C ILE A 507 13.25 -35.56 28.39
N ILE A 508 13.96 -35.84 29.48
CA ILE A 508 13.60 -35.37 30.82
C ILE A 508 14.16 -33.97 31.06
N VAL A 509 13.31 -33.05 31.53
CA VAL A 509 13.69 -31.70 31.95
C VAL A 509 14.46 -31.76 33.28
N THR A 510 15.60 -31.08 33.34
CA THR A 510 16.39 -30.94 34.57
C THR A 510 15.82 -29.86 35.50
N MET A 511 16.12 -29.96 36.79
CA MET A 511 15.71 -28.95 37.77
C MET A 511 16.29 -27.56 37.47
N GLU A 512 17.49 -27.48 36.90
CA GLU A 512 18.10 -26.21 36.49
C GLU A 512 17.32 -25.54 35.34
N GLN A 513 16.94 -26.32 34.32
CA GLN A 513 16.11 -25.82 33.21
C GLN A 513 14.74 -25.35 33.70
N LEU A 514 14.11 -26.11 34.60
CA LEU A 514 12.82 -25.77 35.16
C LEU A 514 12.88 -24.51 36.03
N GLN A 515 13.91 -24.36 36.88
CA GLN A 515 14.13 -23.13 37.66
C GLN A 515 14.34 -21.93 36.75
N LYS A 516 15.19 -22.06 35.73
CA LYS A 516 15.46 -20.98 34.77
C LYS A 516 14.16 -20.51 34.09
N ALA A 517 13.30 -21.44 33.70
CA ALA A 517 12.01 -21.12 33.09
C ALA A 517 11.09 -20.36 34.07
N LEU A 518 10.96 -20.84 35.30
CA LEU A 518 10.15 -20.19 36.34
C LEU A 518 10.69 -18.81 36.73
N ASP A 519 12.01 -18.65 36.83
CA ASP A 519 12.66 -17.37 37.13
C ASP A 519 12.47 -16.37 35.98
N SER A 520 12.51 -16.84 34.73
CA SER A 520 12.24 -16.01 33.55
C SER A 520 10.76 -15.62 33.41
N GLY A 521 9.85 -16.37 34.04
CA GLY A 521 8.40 -16.20 33.87
C GLY A 521 7.89 -16.58 32.48
N LEU A 522 8.73 -17.17 31.63
CA LEU A 522 8.37 -17.61 30.29
C LEU A 522 7.93 -19.08 30.32
N PRO A 523 6.84 -19.44 29.62
CA PRO A 523 6.33 -20.81 29.62
C PRO A 523 7.09 -21.74 28.66
N TYR A 524 8.38 -21.49 28.42
CA TYR A 524 9.18 -22.21 27.45
C TYR A 524 10.45 -22.80 28.07
N ILE A 525 10.78 -24.04 27.69
CA ILE A 525 11.99 -24.72 28.12
C ILE A 525 12.77 -25.23 26.91
N THR A 526 14.07 -24.93 26.88
CA THR A 526 15.02 -25.56 25.96
C THR A 526 15.49 -26.90 26.52
N LEU A 527 15.21 -27.98 25.79
CA LEU A 527 15.59 -29.36 26.09
C LEU A 527 17.07 -29.61 25.80
N SER A 528 17.57 -30.76 26.24
CA SER A 528 18.98 -31.16 26.07
C SER A 528 19.39 -31.41 24.61
N ASP A 529 18.43 -31.64 23.71
CA ASP A 529 18.66 -31.76 22.27
C ASP A 529 18.64 -30.41 21.53
N GLY A 530 18.46 -29.30 22.26
CA GLY A 530 18.38 -27.94 21.73
C GLY A 530 16.99 -27.51 21.26
N SER A 531 15.99 -28.40 21.29
CA SER A 531 14.60 -28.03 20.96
C SER A 531 13.92 -27.29 22.10
N THR A 532 13.01 -26.38 21.76
CA THR A 532 12.23 -25.60 22.71
C THR A 532 10.78 -26.07 22.73
N VAL A 533 10.24 -26.28 23.92
CA VAL A 533 8.88 -26.76 24.17
C VAL A 533 8.13 -25.80 25.07
N GLN A 534 6.81 -25.78 24.92
CA GLN A 534 5.93 -25.04 25.83
C GLN A 534 5.52 -25.93 27.01
N ILE A 535 5.60 -25.39 28.23
CA ILE A 535 4.98 -25.99 29.40
C ILE A 535 3.59 -25.37 29.59
N PRO A 536 2.54 -26.18 29.80
CA PRO A 536 1.22 -25.64 30.11
C PRO A 536 1.26 -24.70 31.32
N GLU A 537 0.65 -23.52 31.18
CA GLU A 537 0.71 -22.44 32.20
C GLU A 537 0.25 -22.90 33.59
N GLN A 538 -0.84 -23.68 33.63
CA GLN A 538 -1.34 -24.32 34.85
C GLN A 538 -0.23 -25.05 35.63
N TRP A 539 0.71 -25.72 34.95
CA TRP A 539 1.77 -26.47 35.64
C TRP A 539 2.87 -25.55 36.17
N LEU A 540 3.18 -24.46 35.48
CA LEU A 540 4.18 -23.49 35.94
C LEU A 540 3.79 -22.87 37.27
N ASP A 541 2.52 -22.53 37.45
CA ASP A 541 2.02 -21.99 38.72
C ASP A 541 2.18 -22.98 39.87
N HIS A 542 1.86 -24.25 39.61
CA HIS A 542 2.03 -25.33 40.58
C HIS A 542 3.50 -25.57 40.93
N PHE A 543 4.37 -25.66 39.92
CA PHE A 543 5.81 -25.84 40.10
C PHE A 543 6.44 -24.66 40.83
N GLY A 544 6.08 -23.43 40.44
CA GLY A 544 6.53 -22.21 41.08
C GLY A 544 6.11 -22.14 42.54
N THR A 545 4.88 -22.57 42.87
CA THR A 545 4.40 -22.63 44.26
C THR A 545 5.20 -23.65 45.08
N LEU A 546 5.43 -24.86 44.55
CA LEU A 546 6.21 -25.91 45.20
C LEU A 546 7.67 -25.46 45.45
N MET A 547 8.30 -24.80 44.48
CA MET A 547 9.68 -24.31 44.62
C MET A 547 9.82 -23.09 45.53
N LYS A 548 8.80 -22.22 45.61
CA LYS A 548 8.81 -21.06 46.53
C LYS A 548 8.63 -21.47 47.98
N LEU A 549 7.83 -22.52 48.23
CA LEU A 549 7.48 -22.96 49.59
C LEU A 549 8.37 -24.10 50.10
N GLY A 550 8.90 -24.92 49.19
CA GLY A 550 9.87 -25.97 49.47
C GLY A 550 11.32 -25.46 49.39
N GLN A 551 12.25 -26.24 49.92
CA GLN A 551 13.68 -25.99 49.76
C GLN A 551 14.20 -26.77 48.56
N VAL A 552 14.58 -26.06 47.51
CA VAL A 552 15.08 -26.69 46.27
C VAL A 552 16.52 -27.17 46.46
N GLU A 553 16.76 -28.44 46.17
CA GLU A 553 18.07 -29.10 46.11
C GLU A 553 18.39 -29.45 44.65
N GLN A 554 19.55 -30.08 44.39
CA GLN A 554 20.02 -30.33 43.01
C GLN A 554 19.01 -31.07 42.11
N GLU A 555 18.36 -32.13 42.62
CA GLU A 555 17.41 -32.94 41.84
C GLU A 555 16.00 -33.01 42.44
N ASN A 556 15.83 -32.52 43.68
CA ASN A 556 14.62 -32.74 44.48
C ASN A 556 14.18 -31.43 45.14
N VAL A 557 12.91 -31.33 45.51
CA VAL A 557 12.38 -30.28 46.38
C VAL A 557 12.09 -30.89 47.74
N ARG A 558 12.72 -30.36 48.80
CA ARG A 558 12.40 -30.73 50.17
C ARG A 558 11.18 -29.97 50.65
N VAL A 559 10.14 -30.70 51.01
CA VAL A 559 8.89 -30.14 51.51
C VAL A 559 8.72 -30.53 52.97
N SER A 560 8.51 -29.55 53.85
CA SER A 560 8.28 -29.82 55.28
C SER A 560 7.08 -30.75 55.47
N ARG A 561 7.14 -31.65 56.47
CA ARG A 561 5.99 -32.49 56.84
C ARG A 561 4.72 -31.69 57.15
N THR A 562 4.87 -30.48 57.67
CA THR A 562 3.75 -29.56 57.95
C THR A 562 3.06 -29.01 56.70
N GLN A 563 3.72 -29.08 55.55
CA GLN A 563 3.25 -28.56 54.26
C GLN A 563 2.79 -29.66 53.31
N VAL A 564 2.53 -30.88 53.80
CA VAL A 564 2.15 -32.04 52.98
C VAL A 564 0.98 -31.79 52.02
N ARG A 565 0.07 -30.85 52.37
CA ARG A 565 -1.05 -30.47 51.52
C ARG A 565 -0.60 -29.91 50.16
N LEU A 566 0.59 -29.28 50.08
CA LEU A 566 1.17 -28.82 48.81
C LEU A 566 1.44 -30.00 47.86
N ILE A 567 1.92 -31.12 48.41
CA ILE A 567 2.19 -32.34 47.64
C ILE A 567 0.87 -32.97 47.19
N GLU A 568 -0.13 -33.03 48.07
CA GLU A 568 -1.44 -33.60 47.75
C GLU A 568 -2.19 -32.79 46.68
N MET A 569 -2.17 -31.46 46.76
CA MET A 569 -2.75 -30.60 45.71
C MET A 569 -2.09 -30.85 44.36
N PHE A 570 -0.75 -30.99 44.36
CA PHE A 570 -0.02 -31.32 43.14
C PHE A 570 -0.38 -32.72 42.64
N ALA A 571 -0.48 -33.72 43.53
CA ALA A 571 -0.85 -35.08 43.19
C ALA A 571 -2.25 -35.21 42.57
N GLU A 572 -3.21 -34.44 43.08
CA GLU A 572 -4.59 -34.36 42.56
C GLU A 572 -4.61 -33.87 41.10
N GLU A 573 -3.74 -32.92 40.73
CA GLU A 573 -3.65 -32.33 39.39
C GLU A 573 -2.94 -33.25 38.38
N ILE A 574 -1.79 -33.81 38.76
CA ILE A 574 -0.93 -34.56 37.82
C ILE A 574 -1.36 -36.01 37.64
N GLY A 575 -2.06 -36.59 38.61
CA GLY A 575 -2.58 -37.96 38.59
C GLY A 575 -1.54 -39.09 38.65
N ALA A 576 -0.25 -38.80 38.43
CA ALA A 576 0.84 -39.78 38.39
C ALA A 576 1.89 -39.52 39.49
N VAL A 577 1.53 -39.80 40.74
CA VAL A 577 2.45 -39.73 41.89
C VAL A 577 2.75 -41.11 42.43
N THR A 578 4.04 -41.42 42.53
CA THR A 578 4.53 -42.60 43.26
C THR A 578 5.11 -42.16 44.59
N ALA A 579 4.63 -42.74 45.69
CA ALA A 579 5.08 -42.40 47.02
C ALA A 579 5.48 -43.65 47.80
N ASP A 580 6.35 -43.48 48.80
CA ASP A 580 6.69 -44.56 49.71
C ASP A 580 5.54 -44.90 50.70
N ALA A 581 5.66 -46.07 51.34
CA ALA A 581 4.64 -46.55 52.26
C ALA A 581 4.44 -45.64 53.48
N GLU A 582 5.50 -44.93 53.90
CA GLU A 582 5.45 -44.00 55.03
C GLU A 582 4.60 -42.77 54.68
N TYR A 583 4.79 -42.19 53.49
CA TYR A 583 3.97 -41.09 53.00
C TYR A 583 2.50 -41.51 52.88
N ALA A 584 2.23 -42.67 52.27
CA ALA A 584 0.87 -43.18 52.14
C ALA A 584 0.18 -43.34 53.51
N THR A 585 0.89 -43.92 54.49
CA THR A 585 0.38 -44.07 55.87
C THR A 585 0.14 -42.71 56.53
N PHE A 586 1.04 -41.75 56.31
CA PHE A 586 0.92 -40.39 56.86
C PHE A 586 -0.31 -39.65 56.29
N ILE A 587 -0.55 -39.75 54.98
CA ILE A 587 -1.73 -39.18 54.33
C ILE A 587 -3.02 -39.85 54.82
N GLU A 588 -3.04 -41.19 54.95
CA GLU A 588 -4.20 -41.90 55.50
C GLU A 588 -4.54 -41.45 56.93
N LYS A 589 -3.52 -41.30 57.79
CA LYS A 589 -3.70 -40.77 59.14
C LYS A 589 -4.30 -39.37 59.14
N LEU A 590 -3.85 -38.49 58.24
CA LEU A 590 -4.36 -37.12 58.13
C LEU A 590 -5.79 -37.07 57.58
N ARG A 591 -6.12 -37.89 56.58
CA ARG A 591 -7.47 -37.96 56.00
C ARG A 591 -8.50 -38.50 56.99
N ASN A 592 -8.10 -39.46 57.83
CA ASN A 592 -8.97 -40.10 58.83
C ASN A 592 -8.81 -39.49 60.24
N PHE A 593 -8.28 -38.27 60.34
CA PHE A 593 -8.05 -37.62 61.63
C PHE A 593 -9.39 -37.14 62.25
N GLU A 594 -9.92 -37.91 63.20
CA GLU A 594 -11.12 -37.54 63.97
C GLU A 594 -10.79 -36.90 65.34
N GLY A 595 -9.52 -36.94 65.76
CA GLY A 595 -9.03 -36.42 67.03
C GLY A 595 -7.86 -37.23 67.58
N ILE A 596 -7.27 -36.78 68.68
CA ILE A 596 -6.20 -37.52 69.38
C ILE A 596 -6.85 -38.57 70.27
N ALA A 597 -6.52 -39.84 70.05
CA ALA A 597 -7.04 -40.95 70.84
C ALA A 597 -6.51 -40.89 72.29
N GLU A 598 -7.39 -41.06 73.27
CA GLU A 598 -6.98 -41.17 74.66
C GLU A 598 -6.30 -42.54 74.90
N HIS A 599 -5.06 -42.51 75.39
CA HIS A 599 -4.31 -43.72 75.72
C HIS A 599 -4.19 -43.89 77.25
N GLU A 600 -4.33 -45.12 77.74
CA GLU A 600 -4.11 -45.38 79.16
C GLU A 600 -2.63 -45.11 79.53
N VAL A 601 -2.42 -44.49 80.69
CA VAL A 601 -1.07 -44.20 81.19
C VAL A 601 -0.48 -45.51 81.73
N PRO A 602 0.78 -45.87 81.43
CA PRO A 602 1.34 -47.17 81.79
C PRO A 602 1.29 -47.39 83.31
N GLU A 603 0.99 -48.61 83.74
CA GLU A 603 0.83 -48.95 85.17
C GLU A 603 2.11 -48.67 86.00
N GLU A 604 3.27 -48.63 85.34
CA GLU A 604 4.57 -48.35 85.95
C GLU A 604 4.76 -46.85 86.30
N PHE A 605 3.92 -45.96 85.76
CA PHE A 605 3.99 -44.52 86.03
C PHE A 605 3.32 -44.17 87.36
N LYS A 606 4.15 -43.84 88.35
CA LYS A 606 3.70 -43.56 89.75
C LYS A 606 3.16 -42.14 89.97
N GLY A 607 2.95 -41.35 88.92
CA GLY A 607 2.50 -39.96 88.99
C GLY A 607 1.04 -39.77 88.58
N LYS A 608 0.42 -38.64 88.96
CA LYS A 608 -0.89 -38.22 88.45
C LYS A 608 -0.70 -37.13 87.40
N LEU A 609 -0.97 -37.43 86.13
CA LEU A 609 -0.92 -36.42 85.06
C LEU A 609 -2.07 -35.43 85.22
N ARG A 610 -1.76 -34.13 85.13
CA ARG A 610 -2.78 -33.08 84.97
C ARG A 610 -3.44 -33.22 83.58
N PRO A 611 -4.66 -32.70 83.37
CA PRO A 611 -5.37 -32.86 82.09
C PRO A 611 -4.54 -32.50 80.85
N TYR A 612 -3.78 -31.39 80.88
CA TYR A 612 -2.91 -31.02 79.75
C TYR A 612 -1.71 -31.95 79.56
N GLN A 613 -1.23 -32.60 80.62
CA GLN A 613 -0.13 -33.56 80.54
C GLN A 613 -0.61 -34.92 80.01
N LYS A 614 -1.83 -35.32 80.36
CA LYS A 614 -2.50 -36.48 79.76
C LYS A 614 -2.76 -36.24 78.27
N ALA A 615 -3.30 -35.07 77.92
CA ALA A 615 -3.43 -34.65 76.53
C ALA A 615 -2.08 -34.64 75.82
N GLY A 616 -1.02 -34.09 76.44
CA GLY A 616 0.34 -34.13 75.88
C GLY A 616 0.89 -35.54 75.70
N TYR A 617 0.60 -36.47 76.62
CA TYR A 617 0.96 -37.89 76.50
C TYR A 617 0.23 -38.55 75.32
N ASP A 618 -1.07 -38.28 75.18
CA ASP A 618 -1.87 -38.79 74.06
C ASP A 618 -1.36 -38.24 72.71
N TRP A 619 -0.94 -36.97 72.68
CA TRP A 619 -0.31 -36.33 71.52
C TRP A 619 1.04 -36.95 71.14
N LEU A 620 1.81 -37.48 72.09
CA LEU A 620 3.10 -38.13 71.81
C LEU A 620 2.93 -39.55 71.23
N LEU A 621 1.74 -40.13 71.32
CA LEU A 621 1.41 -41.47 70.82
C LEU A 621 0.66 -41.44 69.47
N PHE A 622 0.36 -40.26 68.94
CA PHE A 622 -0.27 -40.04 67.63
C PHE A 622 0.79 -39.92 66.52
#